data_AF-A0A5R2N3J3-F1
#
_entry.id   AF-A0A5R2N3J3-F1
#
_cell.length_a   1.000
_cell.length_b   1.000
_cell.length_c   1.000
_cell.angle_alpha   90.00
_cell.angle_beta   90.00
_cell.angle_gamma   90.00
#
_symmetry.space_group_name_H-M   'P 1'
#
loop_
_entity.id
_entity.type
_entity.pdbx_description
1 polymer ?
#
loop_
_entity_poly.entity_id
_entity_poly.type
_entity_poly.pdbx_seq_one_letter_code
_entity_poly.pdbx_strand_id
1 'polypeptide(L)'
;LARLARNCDLDIFARIALPTIKAPFILLTTDGDSSVPSDLPKDTVERLLASPYLVSWYSQNCDGGHPRIKPFPIGLDLHTPRSLATPGGLVRQLKTLRGQGSADRRPARIFCDFSVSRESGERRELLEALDGCPHVDFLGQRVSQRSIWQLYSQYPLVLSTVGNGL
;
A
#
# COMPACT_ATOMS: atom_id res chain seq x y z
N LEU A 1 -16.29 15.89 -1.31
CA LEU A 1 -16.23 16.47 0.05
C LEU A 1 -14.77 16.43 0.48
N ALA A 2 -14.10 17.59 0.58
CA ALA A 2 -12.70 17.63 1.02
C ALA A 2 -12.63 17.15 2.48
N ARG A 3 -11.88 16.08 2.74
CA ARG A 3 -11.57 15.64 4.12
C ARG A 3 -10.81 16.78 4.79
N LEU A 4 -11.32 17.29 5.91
CA LEU A 4 -10.60 18.26 6.73
C LEU A 4 -9.26 17.64 7.15
N ALA A 5 -8.17 18.35 6.90
CA ALA A 5 -6.82 17.95 7.31
C ALA A 5 -6.81 17.73 8.83
N ARG A 6 -6.70 16.47 9.26
CA ARG A 6 -6.59 16.13 10.68
C ARG A 6 -5.13 16.22 11.06
N ASN A 7 -4.85 16.79 12.23
CA ASN A 7 -3.55 16.66 12.85
C ASN A 7 -3.19 15.16 12.92
N CYS A 8 -2.06 14.78 12.32
CA CYS A 8 -1.56 13.42 12.27
C CYS A 8 -0.16 13.36 12.90
N ASP A 9 0.31 12.17 13.26
CA ASP A 9 1.61 11.98 13.91
C ASP A 9 2.78 12.57 13.10
N LEU A 10 2.61 12.65 11.77
CA LEU A 10 3.59 13.25 10.88
C LEU A 10 3.75 14.77 11.11
N ASP A 11 2.71 15.47 11.56
CA ASP A 11 2.79 16.89 11.90
C ASP A 11 3.67 17.10 13.14
N ILE A 12 3.52 16.22 14.13
CA ILE A 12 4.35 16.21 15.34
C ILE A 12 5.79 15.88 14.95
N PHE A 13 6.01 14.88 14.10
CA PHE A 13 7.33 14.54 13.59
C PHE A 13 7.97 15.74 12.88
N ALA A 14 7.28 16.38 11.94
CA ALA A 14 7.81 17.51 11.17
C ALA A 14 8.14 18.74 12.05
N ARG A 15 7.39 18.95 13.14
CA ARG A 15 7.60 20.07 14.06
C ARG A 15 8.66 19.80 15.12
N ILE A 16 8.74 18.58 15.65
CA ILE A 16 9.52 18.27 16.86
C ILE A 16 10.76 17.44 16.52
N ALA A 17 10.59 16.35 15.77
CA ALA A 17 11.68 15.42 15.49
C ALA A 17 12.53 15.87 14.30
N LEU A 18 11.92 16.31 13.20
CA LEU A 18 12.62 16.71 11.99
C LEU A 18 13.73 17.75 12.24
N PRO A 19 13.55 18.79 13.08
CA PRO A 19 14.62 19.75 13.34
C PRO A 19 15.85 19.16 14.04
N THR A 20 15.72 18.02 14.73
CA THR A 20 16.85 17.38 15.44
C THR A 20 17.67 16.47 14.53
N ILE A 21 17.14 16.09 13.36
CA ILE A 21 17.85 15.26 12.39
C ILE A 21 18.85 16.12 11.61
N LYS A 22 20.15 15.89 11.85
CA LYS A 22 21.27 16.63 11.23
C LYS A 22 22.11 15.80 10.26
N ALA A 23 21.57 14.67 9.79
CA ALA A 23 22.23 13.76 8.87
C ALA A 23 21.24 13.25 7.81
N PRO A 24 21.71 12.90 6.60
CA PRO A 24 20.85 12.41 5.53
C PRO A 24 19.97 11.24 5.98
N PHE A 25 18.68 11.28 5.63
CA PHE A 25 17.72 10.23 6.00
C PHE A 25 16.69 9.99 4.89
N ILE A 26 16.07 8.82 4.96
CA ILE A 26 14.90 8.43 4.17
C ILE A 26 13.71 8.36 5.11
N LEU A 27 12.61 9.02 4.74
CA LEU A 27 11.33 8.89 5.43
C LEU A 27 10.50 7.78 4.78
N LEU A 28 9.93 6.91 5.59
CA LEU A 28 8.98 5.90 5.16
C LEU A 28 7.70 6.07 5.96
N THR A 29 6.57 6.33 5.28
CA THR A 29 5.24 6.43 5.90
C THR A 29 4.35 5.31 5.36
N THR A 30 3.87 4.47 6.26
CA THR A 30 3.03 3.30 5.93
C THR A 30 1.85 3.23 6.91
N ASP A 31 0.93 2.32 6.63
CA ASP A 31 -0.10 1.86 7.56
C ASP A 31 -1.12 2.93 7.98
N GLY A 32 -1.26 3.97 7.15
CA GLY A 32 -2.28 5.00 7.27
C GLY A 32 -3.11 5.13 5.98
N ASP A 33 -4.34 5.62 6.14
CA ASP A 33 -5.25 5.85 5.01
C ASP A 33 -5.03 7.21 4.32
N SER A 34 -4.15 8.07 4.84
CA SER A 34 -3.92 9.39 4.23
C SER A 34 -3.18 9.26 2.91
N SER A 35 -3.67 9.96 1.89
CA SER A 35 -3.01 10.20 0.63
C SER A 35 -1.86 11.18 0.81
N VAL A 36 -0.71 10.92 0.18
CA VAL A 36 0.52 11.67 0.36
C VAL A 36 0.99 12.23 -0.99
N PRO A 37 1.07 13.56 -1.13
CA PRO A 37 0.94 14.58 -0.08
C PRO A 37 -0.48 15.14 0.12
N SER A 38 -1.48 14.77 -0.68
CA SER A 38 -2.71 15.58 -0.81
C SER A 38 -3.58 15.68 0.44
N ASP A 39 -3.64 14.64 1.28
CA ASP A 39 -4.44 14.63 2.51
C ASP A 39 -3.69 15.25 3.71
N LEU A 40 -2.43 15.62 3.54
CA LEU A 40 -1.59 16.15 4.62
C LEU A 40 -1.64 17.68 4.69
N PRO A 41 -1.48 18.28 5.89
CA PRO A 41 -1.32 19.72 6.01
C PRO A 41 -0.16 20.24 5.16
N LYS A 42 -0.42 21.29 4.39
CA LYS A 42 0.57 21.90 3.47
C LYS A 42 1.88 22.27 4.19
N ASP A 43 1.79 22.87 5.37
CA ASP A 43 2.97 23.25 6.18
C ASP A 43 3.82 22.02 6.57
N THR A 44 3.21 20.88 6.87
CA THR A 44 3.93 19.63 7.18
C THR A 44 4.70 19.12 5.97
N VAL A 45 4.05 19.10 4.80
CA VAL A 45 4.69 18.69 3.54
C VAL A 45 5.84 19.64 3.19
N GLU A 46 5.62 20.94 3.29
CA GLU A 46 6.63 21.96 3.01
C GLU A 46 7.83 21.85 3.95
N ARG A 47 7.63 21.63 5.26
CA ARG A 47 8.73 21.42 6.22
C ARG A 47 9.56 20.19 5.89
N LEU A 48 8.91 19.05 5.61
CA LEU A 48 9.58 17.82 5.26
C LEU A 48 10.42 18.00 4.00
N LEU A 49 9.82 18.59 2.95
CA LEU A 49 10.53 18.85 1.70
C LEU A 49 11.61 19.93 1.86
N ALA A 50 11.44 20.93 2.71
CA ALA A 50 12.48 21.94 2.93
C ALA A 50 13.71 21.39 3.68
N SER A 51 13.61 20.24 4.34
CA SER A 51 14.76 19.65 5.02
C SER A 51 15.88 19.29 4.04
N PRO A 52 17.11 19.83 4.23
CA PRO A 52 18.26 19.51 3.39
C PRO A 52 18.74 18.07 3.60
N TYR A 53 18.32 17.43 4.69
CA TYR A 53 18.70 16.08 5.04
C TYR A 53 17.73 15.02 4.51
N LEU A 54 16.54 15.41 4.04
CA LEU A 54 15.59 14.47 3.45
C LEU A 54 16.06 14.06 2.05
N VAL A 55 16.54 12.82 1.93
CA VAL A 55 16.98 12.22 0.67
C VAL A 55 15.78 11.77 -0.17
N SER A 56 14.82 11.08 0.45
CA SER A 56 13.60 10.59 -0.20
C SER A 56 12.53 10.30 0.86
N TRP A 57 11.27 10.38 0.46
CA TRP A 57 10.09 10.07 1.23
C TRP A 57 9.25 9.03 0.47
N TYR A 58 9.19 7.81 1.01
CA TYR A 58 8.40 6.72 0.47
C TYR A 58 7.04 6.63 1.19
N SER A 59 5.94 6.53 0.44
CA SER A 59 4.59 6.44 1.01
C SER A 59 3.70 5.43 0.27
N GLN A 60 2.83 4.71 1.00
CA GLN A 60 1.90 3.73 0.42
C GLN A 60 0.84 4.37 -0.49
N ASN A 61 0.15 5.38 0.01
CA ASN A 61 -0.87 6.12 -0.74
C ASN A 61 -0.21 7.35 -1.38
N CYS A 62 0.71 7.17 -2.32
CA CYS A 62 1.40 8.27 -2.98
C CYS A 62 0.61 8.80 -4.19
N ASP A 63 0.10 10.03 -4.15
CA ASP A 63 -0.53 10.74 -5.29
C ASP A 63 0.26 11.98 -5.76
N GLY A 64 1.38 12.29 -5.13
CA GLY A 64 2.21 13.42 -5.51
C GLY A 64 3.20 13.13 -6.63
N GLY A 65 3.48 14.15 -7.44
CA GLY A 65 4.52 14.12 -8.50
C GLY A 65 5.88 14.69 -8.09
N HIS A 66 6.13 14.97 -6.80
CA HIS A 66 7.37 15.61 -6.36
C HIS A 66 8.56 14.61 -6.41
N PRO A 67 9.75 14.97 -6.94
CA PRO A 67 10.86 14.02 -7.17
C PRO A 67 11.37 13.25 -5.93
N ARG A 68 11.18 13.84 -4.74
CA ARG A 68 11.55 13.20 -3.46
C ARG A 68 10.42 12.38 -2.84
N ILE A 69 9.17 12.51 -3.29
CA ILE A 69 8.06 11.68 -2.81
C ILE A 69 7.91 10.51 -3.79
N LYS A 70 7.95 9.29 -3.26
CA LYS A 70 8.01 8.07 -4.07
C LYS A 70 6.96 7.08 -3.58
N PRO A 71 6.37 6.28 -4.48
CA PRO A 71 5.45 5.24 -4.08
C PRO A 71 6.18 4.14 -3.30
N PHE A 72 5.51 3.61 -2.29
CA PHE A 72 5.88 2.41 -1.58
C PHE A 72 4.75 1.38 -1.74
N PRO A 73 5.03 0.08 -1.93
CA PRO A 73 3.97 -0.91 -2.11
C PRO A 73 3.03 -1.02 -0.89
N ILE A 74 1.72 -1.02 -1.15
CA ILE A 74 0.70 -1.40 -0.17
C ILE A 74 0.66 -2.93 0.00
N GLY A 75 0.13 -3.42 1.13
CA GLY A 75 -0.03 -4.86 1.39
C GLY A 75 1.16 -5.55 2.06
N LEU A 76 2.19 -4.77 2.44
CA LEU A 76 3.33 -5.22 3.24
C LEU A 76 3.12 -4.92 4.73
N ASP A 77 2.13 -5.58 5.34
CA ASP A 77 1.91 -5.49 6.78
C ASP A 77 2.97 -6.32 7.53
N LEU A 78 4.09 -5.67 7.87
CA LEU A 78 5.19 -6.24 8.65
C LEU A 78 5.14 -5.81 10.13
N HIS A 79 4.22 -4.93 10.52
CA HIS A 79 4.15 -4.36 11.85
C HIS A 79 3.12 -5.08 12.75
N THR A 80 2.08 -5.69 12.19
CA THR A 80 1.06 -6.40 12.98
C THR A 80 1.67 -7.62 13.67
N PRO A 81 1.59 -7.72 15.01
CA PRO A 81 2.03 -8.90 15.74
C PRO A 81 1.25 -10.13 15.31
N ARG A 82 1.96 -11.21 14.98
CA ARG A 82 1.36 -12.48 14.55
C ARG A 82 1.98 -13.63 15.31
N SER A 83 1.13 -14.56 15.74
CA SER A 83 1.60 -15.80 16.34
C SER A 83 2.47 -16.56 15.34
N LEU A 84 3.69 -16.92 15.75
CA LEU A 84 4.64 -17.72 14.96
C LEU A 84 5.19 -17.06 13.68
N ALA A 85 4.99 -15.76 13.46
CA ALA A 85 5.57 -15.03 12.33
C ALA A 85 6.36 -13.80 12.82
N THR A 86 7.51 -13.56 12.17
CA THR A 86 8.33 -12.37 12.39
C THR A 86 8.42 -11.56 11.11
N PRO A 87 8.68 -10.24 11.17
CA PRO A 87 8.87 -9.41 9.98
C PRO A 87 9.90 -10.00 9.02
N GLY A 88 11.06 -10.42 9.55
CA GLY A 88 12.10 -11.09 8.76
C GLY A 88 11.64 -12.44 8.18
N GLY A 89 10.81 -13.20 8.90
CA GLY A 89 10.19 -14.42 8.42
C GLY A 89 9.24 -14.18 7.24
N LEU A 90 8.38 -13.15 7.32
CA LEU A 90 7.46 -12.76 6.26
C LEU A 90 8.21 -12.32 5.00
N VAL A 91 9.26 -11.51 5.16
CA VAL A 91 10.12 -11.10 4.03
C VAL A 91 10.80 -12.31 3.37
N ARG A 92 11.27 -13.29 4.15
CA ARG A 92 11.81 -14.55 3.60
C ARG A 92 10.75 -15.31 2.81
N GLN A 93 9.53 -15.43 3.32
CA GLN A 93 8.43 -16.09 2.62
C GLN A 93 8.11 -15.39 1.29
N LEU A 94 8.01 -14.07 1.26
CA LEU A 94 7.81 -13.29 0.02
C LEU A 94 8.93 -13.56 -1.00
N LYS A 95 10.19 -13.56 -0.56
CA LYS A 95 11.34 -13.86 -1.43
C LYS A 95 11.26 -15.28 -2.00
N THR A 96 10.83 -16.25 -1.19
CA THR A 96 10.62 -17.64 -1.64
C THR A 96 9.51 -17.71 -2.68
N LEU A 97 8.34 -17.11 -2.44
CA LEU A 97 7.22 -17.10 -3.39
C LEU A 97 7.61 -16.43 -4.72
N ARG A 98 8.35 -15.32 -4.66
CA ARG A 98 8.88 -14.65 -5.86
C ARG A 98 9.78 -15.56 -6.69
N GLY A 99 10.51 -16.47 -6.07
CA GLY A 99 11.40 -17.42 -6.76
C GLY A 99 10.70 -18.64 -7.37
N GLN A 100 9.40 -18.86 -7.08
CA GLN A 100 8.70 -20.09 -7.41
C GLN A 100 8.03 -20.12 -8.80
N GLY A 101 8.11 -19.06 -9.62
CA GLY A 101 7.61 -19.16 -11.00
C GLY A 101 7.79 -17.92 -11.86
N SER A 102 7.85 -18.13 -13.18
CA SER A 102 7.73 -17.06 -14.18
C SER A 102 6.26 -16.74 -14.43
N ALA A 103 5.93 -15.45 -14.55
CA ALA A 103 4.59 -14.99 -14.92
C ALA A 103 4.12 -15.55 -16.27
N ASP A 104 5.05 -15.83 -17.18
CA ASP A 104 4.78 -16.25 -18.56
C ASP A 104 4.13 -17.63 -18.70
N ARG A 105 4.15 -18.44 -17.63
CA ARG A 105 3.55 -19.78 -17.61
C ARG A 105 2.15 -19.81 -16.99
N ARG A 106 1.65 -18.66 -16.52
CA ARG A 106 0.38 -18.58 -15.80
C ARG A 106 -0.77 -18.41 -16.80
N PRO A 107 -1.94 -19.02 -16.55
CA PRO A 107 -3.13 -18.77 -17.35
C PRO A 107 -3.42 -17.27 -17.42
N ALA A 108 -3.84 -16.77 -18.59
CA ALA A 108 -4.21 -15.37 -18.80
C ALA A 108 -5.54 -15.05 -18.09
N ARG A 109 -5.48 -14.98 -16.76
CA ARG A 109 -6.58 -14.69 -15.84
C ARG A 109 -6.17 -13.56 -14.89
N ILE A 110 -7.15 -12.82 -14.41
CA ILE A 110 -6.99 -11.70 -13.49
C ILE A 110 -7.56 -12.13 -12.15
N PHE A 111 -6.78 -11.95 -11.09
CA PHE A 111 -7.25 -12.21 -9.73
C PHE A 111 -7.76 -10.95 -9.06
N CYS A 112 -8.92 -11.04 -8.40
CA CYS A 112 -9.57 -9.96 -7.67
C CYS A 112 -9.81 -10.40 -6.22
N ASP A 113 -9.28 -9.67 -5.25
CA ASP A 113 -9.46 -9.98 -3.82
C ASP A 113 -10.47 -9.07 -3.11
N PHE A 114 -10.89 -7.97 -3.74
CA PHE A 114 -11.81 -6.98 -3.16
C PHE A 114 -13.26 -7.46 -3.07
N SER A 115 -13.62 -8.61 -3.67
CA SER A 115 -14.96 -9.22 -3.60
C SER A 115 -15.42 -9.54 -2.18
N VAL A 116 -14.48 -9.74 -1.26
CA VAL A 116 -14.75 -10.02 0.16
C VAL A 116 -15.16 -8.78 0.96
N SER A 117 -15.16 -7.59 0.34
CA SER A 117 -15.55 -6.31 0.95
C SER A 117 -16.46 -5.52 0.01
N ARG A 118 -17.77 -5.62 0.25
CA ARG A 118 -18.84 -5.00 -0.58
C ARG A 118 -19.30 -3.62 -0.09
N GLU A 119 -18.55 -3.02 0.82
CA GLU A 119 -18.96 -1.80 1.52
C GLU A 119 -18.78 -0.53 0.65
N SER A 120 -17.91 -0.59 -0.37
CA SER A 120 -17.72 0.49 -1.35
C SER A 120 -18.69 0.36 -2.53
N GLY A 121 -19.29 1.48 -2.95
CA GLY A 121 -20.11 1.57 -4.16
C GLY A 121 -19.31 1.24 -5.43
N GLU A 122 -18.10 1.79 -5.55
CA GLU A 122 -17.19 1.52 -6.68
C GLU A 122 -16.83 0.04 -6.79
N ARG A 123 -16.53 -0.61 -5.65
CA ARG A 123 -16.27 -2.06 -5.64
C ARG A 123 -17.47 -2.85 -6.13
N ARG A 124 -18.68 -2.43 -5.78
CA ARG A 124 -19.91 -3.09 -6.21
C ARG A 124 -20.14 -2.94 -7.71
N GLU A 125 -19.99 -1.74 -8.24
CA GLU A 125 -20.09 -1.47 -9.68
C GLU A 125 -19.08 -2.31 -10.47
N LEU A 126 -17.85 -2.42 -9.98
CA LEU A 126 -16.83 -3.24 -10.62
C LEU A 126 -17.12 -4.75 -10.53
N LEU A 127 -17.67 -5.21 -9.40
CA LEU A 127 -18.11 -6.61 -9.27
C LEU A 127 -19.25 -6.93 -10.25
N GLU A 128 -20.20 -6.01 -10.42
CA GLU A 128 -21.30 -6.15 -11.39
C GLU A 128 -20.78 -6.13 -12.84
N ALA A 129 -19.86 -5.22 -13.17
CA ALA A 129 -19.29 -5.12 -14.50
C ALA A 129 -18.43 -6.33 -14.92
N LEU A 130 -17.83 -7.01 -13.95
CA LEU A 130 -16.98 -8.18 -14.16
C LEU A 130 -17.72 -9.51 -13.95
N ASP A 131 -19.00 -9.47 -13.59
CA ASP A 131 -19.79 -10.69 -13.36
C ASP A 131 -19.85 -11.56 -14.61
N GLY A 132 -19.67 -12.87 -14.42
CA GLY A 132 -19.60 -13.83 -15.52
C GLY A 132 -18.39 -13.72 -16.45
N CYS A 133 -17.43 -12.83 -16.21
CA CYS A 133 -16.22 -12.72 -17.03
C CYS A 133 -15.32 -13.95 -16.85
N PRO A 134 -15.08 -14.77 -17.90
CA PRO A 134 -14.37 -16.06 -17.76
C PRO A 134 -12.87 -15.90 -17.45
N HIS A 135 -12.34 -14.69 -17.59
CA HIS A 135 -10.95 -14.35 -17.34
C HIS A 135 -10.70 -13.76 -15.95
N VAL A 136 -11.74 -13.65 -15.11
CA VAL A 136 -11.63 -13.05 -13.78
C VAL A 136 -11.94 -14.08 -12.71
N ASP A 137 -11.06 -14.17 -11.72
CA ASP A 137 -11.27 -14.97 -10.51
C ASP A 137 -11.43 -14.07 -9.30
N PHE A 138 -12.52 -14.30 -8.56
CA PHE A 138 -12.82 -13.59 -7.33
C PHE A 138 -12.45 -14.42 -6.11
N LEU A 139 -11.84 -13.77 -5.12
CA LEU A 139 -11.65 -14.35 -3.81
C LEU A 139 -13.01 -14.52 -3.11
N GLY A 140 -13.39 -15.77 -2.81
CA GLY A 140 -14.69 -16.06 -2.19
C GLY A 140 -14.77 -15.73 -0.69
N GLN A 141 -13.64 -15.71 0.03
CA GLN A 141 -13.58 -15.45 1.47
C GLN A 141 -12.21 -14.93 1.89
N ARG A 142 -12.14 -14.28 3.06
CA ARG A 142 -10.87 -13.80 3.61
C ARG A 142 -9.91 -14.98 3.86
N VAL A 143 -8.65 -14.79 3.49
CA VAL A 143 -7.58 -15.78 3.69
C VAL A 143 -6.41 -15.15 4.46
N SER A 144 -5.48 -15.99 4.91
CA SER A 144 -4.28 -15.52 5.60
C SER A 144 -3.37 -14.68 4.68
N GLN A 145 -2.52 -13.83 5.26
CA GLN A 145 -1.53 -13.05 4.51
C GLN A 145 -0.61 -13.93 3.64
N ARG A 146 -0.21 -15.11 4.14
CA ARG A 146 0.58 -16.05 3.36
C ARG A 146 -0.22 -16.61 2.18
N SER A 147 -1.47 -16.98 2.40
CA SER A 147 -2.36 -17.53 1.38
C SER A 147 -2.63 -16.52 0.28
N ILE A 148 -2.86 -15.24 0.61
CA ILE A 148 -3.10 -14.22 -0.40
C ILE A 148 -1.85 -13.96 -1.25
N TRP A 149 -0.65 -13.94 -0.65
CA TRP A 149 0.60 -13.83 -1.41
C TRP A 149 0.85 -15.04 -2.33
N GLN A 150 0.49 -16.24 -1.87
CA GLN A 150 0.52 -17.43 -2.70
C GLN A 150 -0.45 -17.32 -3.87
N LEU A 151 -1.67 -16.84 -3.65
CA LEU A 151 -2.63 -16.61 -4.73
C LEU A 151 -2.08 -15.58 -5.73
N TYR A 152 -1.59 -14.43 -5.28
CA TYR A 152 -0.98 -13.44 -6.17
C TYR A 152 0.15 -14.01 -7.05
N SER A 153 0.94 -14.95 -6.52
CA SER A 153 1.99 -15.63 -7.29
C SER A 153 1.48 -16.62 -8.35
N GLN A 154 0.18 -16.92 -8.41
CA GLN A 154 -0.41 -17.84 -9.40
C GLN A 154 -1.01 -17.12 -10.60
N TYR A 155 -1.21 -15.80 -10.52
CA TYR A 155 -1.82 -15.00 -11.58
C TYR A 155 -0.80 -14.10 -12.27
N PRO A 156 -0.93 -13.86 -13.59
CA PRO A 156 -0.13 -12.86 -14.28
C PRO A 156 -0.53 -11.43 -13.91
N LEU A 157 -1.80 -11.23 -13.52
CA LEU A 157 -2.38 -9.93 -13.20
C LEU A 157 -3.24 -10.01 -11.93
N VAL A 158 -3.18 -8.95 -11.13
CA VAL A 158 -4.04 -8.74 -9.97
C VAL A 158 -4.76 -7.41 -10.17
N LEU A 159 -6.08 -7.41 -10.00
CA LEU A 159 -6.89 -6.20 -10.02
C LEU A 159 -7.13 -5.72 -8.59
N SER A 160 -6.68 -4.50 -8.31
CA SER A 160 -6.88 -3.82 -7.03
C SER A 160 -7.76 -2.60 -7.25
N THR A 161 -8.62 -2.32 -6.28
CA THR A 161 -9.48 -1.13 -6.25
C THR A 161 -8.98 -0.14 -5.21
N VAL A 162 -9.41 1.11 -5.33
CA VAL A 162 -9.21 2.15 -4.33
C VAL A 162 -9.68 1.65 -2.95
N GLY A 163 -8.92 2.05 -1.93
CA GLY A 163 -9.15 1.71 -0.52
C GLY A 163 -9.84 2.82 0.26
N ASN A 164 -9.53 2.89 1.56
CA ASN A 164 -9.91 4.02 2.42
C ASN A 164 -8.94 5.22 2.28
N GLY A 165 -7.71 4.95 1.82
CA GLY A 165 -6.83 5.92 1.17
C GLY A 165 -6.96 5.85 -0.35
N LEU A 166 -6.09 6.56 -1.08
CA LEU A 166 -6.11 6.69 -2.56
C LEU A 166 -6.66 5.51 -3.34
#